data_AF-A0A1B0BQV8-F1
#
_entry.id   AF-A0A1B0BQV8-F1
#
_cell.length_a   1.000
_cell.length_b   1.000
_cell.length_c   1.000
_cell.angle_alpha   90.00
_cell.angle_beta   90.00
_cell.angle_gamma   90.00
#
_symmetry.space_group_name_H-M   'P 1'
#
loop_
_entity.id
_entity.type
_entity.pdbx_description
1 polymer ?
#
loop_
_entity_poly.entity_id
_entity_poly.type
_entity_poly.pdbx_seq_one_letter_code
_entity_poly.pdbx_strand_id
1 'polypeptide(L)'
;MKNLEEILNDINKYINIDKDRQKYASNFVTLRDTIFNKLRKREPFGSIFKGFQLGGSYGDNLKVTKPNEYDLVFHIRFPDNNLISVRKDNDLPGNVHIDLTKVMEKIRKEKQNEVIYKHLLRWVNEKNYLIINKLQSYFFSCFTKVMQELDYRININNEVFKLRYTRAGPAHTVEVTGDVDFNYSVDFVPGILLEEKQSILPGVGQWEAIPKPLFLGPKDYTSFRASYYREEHKLIDNKHNLKNALRMLKKFRDAHQNMLKMKSYFIKTLFLWKVKEENYTSYWRKSLSLILIDMFKEMEKSFNQRNLPFFWDSRLNLYQAYSANVLVEMFKCVQSARETLEKANVELTIPLEPRVYRIFSESNGGFVHEKILTNTSNSLIIDHNLHNTYLQYGDISPKPVREEEKKERIQPPPPNPDPSNERTLPRLMNFPETMWPSMFNSMRNWVLVYGIIRPYFDKEFYLKEFIRGARKAMQVVSVKLMHSDFSGLNNLVTDEALAELKPVIQKLSVSQRRQLEVQESDVYLTFPYQVGIMFDESSGRKIQKRWVEITMVFHILRGLHEIRESGEEIPWNMGTMPEYQDKVFVCNYRFIKEFTSGHESDWTINVVNHFKPLDLINEMKRV
;
A
#
# COMPACT_ATOMS: atom_id res chain seq x y z
N MET A 1 36.92 -3.12 -18.89
CA MET A 1 35.79 -3.58 -18.05
C MET A 1 35.25 -2.34 -17.36
N LYS A 2 33.93 -2.15 -17.31
CA LYS A 2 33.38 -0.97 -16.63
C LYS A 2 33.69 -1.03 -15.14
N ASN A 3 33.86 0.10 -14.47
CA ASN A 3 33.92 0.12 -13.01
C ASN A 3 32.48 0.26 -12.42
N LEU A 4 32.33 0.11 -11.09
CA LEU A 4 31.02 0.21 -10.45
C LEU A 4 30.35 1.57 -10.72
N GLU A 5 31.10 2.67 -10.69
CA GLU A 5 30.55 4.01 -10.93
C GLU A 5 29.93 4.13 -12.32
N GLU A 6 30.58 3.59 -13.36
CA GLU A 6 30.05 3.56 -14.73
C GLU A 6 28.75 2.75 -14.82
N ILE A 7 28.69 1.58 -14.18
CA ILE A 7 27.49 0.75 -14.14
C ILE A 7 26.34 1.46 -13.44
N LEU A 8 26.57 2.05 -12.27
CA LEU A 8 25.53 2.74 -11.52
C LEU A 8 25.01 3.96 -12.29
N ASN A 9 25.89 4.68 -12.99
CA ASN A 9 25.49 5.79 -13.86
C ASN A 9 24.64 5.32 -15.04
N ASP A 10 24.96 4.17 -15.64
CA ASP A 10 24.13 3.58 -16.69
C ASP A 10 22.76 3.15 -16.15
N ILE A 11 22.70 2.44 -15.01
CA ILE A 11 21.45 2.09 -14.34
C ILE A 11 20.62 3.35 -14.04
N ASN A 12 21.24 4.42 -13.54
CA ASN A 12 20.55 5.67 -13.21
C ASN A 12 19.91 6.34 -14.45
N LYS A 13 20.53 6.24 -15.63
CA LYS A 13 19.93 6.71 -16.90
C LYS A 13 18.64 5.95 -17.23
N TYR A 14 18.60 4.63 -16.99
CA TYR A 14 17.40 3.81 -17.21
C TYR A 14 16.29 4.03 -16.19
N ILE A 15 16.66 4.33 -14.93
CA ILE A 15 15.70 4.66 -13.88
C ILE A 15 14.96 5.97 -14.18
N ASN A 16 15.57 6.86 -14.97
CA ASN A 16 14.97 8.12 -15.35
C ASN A 16 13.92 7.94 -16.47
N ILE A 17 12.74 8.55 -16.30
CA ILE A 17 11.52 8.23 -17.07
C ILE A 17 11.26 9.18 -18.24
N ASP A 18 12.30 9.80 -18.78
CA ASP A 18 12.18 11.01 -19.61
C ASP A 18 11.42 10.80 -20.93
N LYS A 19 11.44 9.58 -21.50
CA LYS A 19 10.78 9.28 -22.79
C LYS A 19 9.25 9.35 -22.73
N ASP A 20 8.64 8.87 -21.65
CA ASP A 20 7.17 8.82 -21.51
C ASP A 20 6.61 10.11 -20.88
N ARG A 21 7.47 10.91 -20.25
CA ARG A 21 7.09 12.04 -19.40
C ARG A 21 6.21 13.07 -20.12
N GLN A 22 6.50 13.36 -21.39
CA GLN A 22 5.82 14.40 -22.13
C GLN A 22 4.32 14.08 -22.36
N LYS A 23 4.00 12.85 -22.79
CA LYS A 23 2.60 12.45 -23.05
C LYS A 23 1.76 12.49 -21.77
N TYR A 24 2.27 11.89 -20.69
CA TYR A 24 1.56 11.88 -19.41
C TYR A 24 1.43 13.28 -18.80
N ALA A 25 2.47 14.10 -18.87
CA ALA A 25 2.42 15.47 -18.34
C ALA A 25 1.40 16.34 -19.08
N SER A 26 1.32 16.23 -20.42
CA SER A 26 0.32 16.94 -21.20
C SER A 26 -1.11 16.53 -20.81
N ASN A 27 -1.36 15.22 -20.70
CA ASN A 27 -2.66 14.68 -20.30
C ASN A 27 -3.05 15.13 -18.88
N PHE A 28 -2.11 15.02 -17.95
CA PHE A 28 -2.25 15.49 -16.57
C PHE A 28 -2.63 16.98 -16.49
N VAL A 29 -1.94 17.85 -17.25
CA VAL A 29 -2.22 19.30 -17.26
C VAL A 29 -3.65 19.57 -17.71
N THR A 30 -4.09 18.97 -18.81
CA THR A 30 -5.45 19.16 -19.33
C THR A 30 -6.51 18.63 -18.35
N LEU A 31 -6.30 17.45 -17.76
CA LEU A 31 -7.19 16.91 -16.73
C LEU A 31 -7.30 17.85 -15.52
N ARG A 32 -6.16 18.25 -14.96
CA ARG A 32 -6.07 19.12 -13.79
C ARG A 32 -6.80 20.44 -14.03
N ASP A 33 -6.53 21.10 -15.16
CA ASP A 33 -7.10 22.40 -15.47
C ASP A 33 -8.60 22.30 -15.71
N THR A 34 -9.06 21.24 -16.39
CA THR A 34 -10.49 20.96 -16.58
C THR A 34 -11.22 20.79 -15.25
N ILE A 35 -10.66 19.98 -14.34
CA ILE A 35 -11.24 19.74 -13.02
C ILE A 35 -11.27 21.04 -12.20
N PHE A 36 -10.14 21.77 -12.09
CA PHE A 36 -10.12 23.00 -11.30
C PHE A 36 -11.00 24.10 -11.89
N ASN A 37 -11.09 24.23 -13.22
CA ASN A 37 -11.99 25.20 -13.85
C ASN A 37 -13.46 24.93 -13.51
N LYS A 38 -13.86 23.66 -13.38
CA LYS A 38 -15.21 23.31 -12.93
C LYS A 38 -15.39 23.48 -11.42
N LEU A 39 -14.40 23.08 -10.60
CA LEU A 39 -14.46 23.25 -9.14
C LEU A 39 -14.56 24.72 -8.73
N ARG A 40 -13.81 25.62 -9.40
CA ARG A 40 -13.80 27.06 -9.11
C ARG A 40 -15.13 27.77 -9.37
N LYS A 41 -16.04 27.18 -10.14
CA LYS A 41 -17.40 27.72 -10.35
C LYS A 41 -18.34 27.45 -9.17
N ARG A 42 -17.91 26.65 -8.19
CA ARG A 42 -18.71 26.30 -7.02
C ARG A 42 -18.35 27.18 -5.84
N GLU A 43 -19.35 27.71 -5.14
CA GLU A 43 -19.15 28.40 -3.86
C GLU A 43 -19.26 27.42 -2.67
N PRO A 44 -18.44 27.58 -1.62
CA PRO A 44 -17.32 28.52 -1.48
C PRO A 44 -15.98 28.03 -2.06
N PHE A 45 -15.94 26.97 -2.87
CA PHE A 45 -14.67 26.40 -3.36
C PHE A 45 -13.84 27.45 -4.12
N GLY A 46 -14.46 28.17 -5.06
CA GLY A 46 -13.81 29.19 -5.86
C GLY A 46 -13.20 30.31 -5.04
N SER A 47 -13.88 30.74 -3.97
CA SER A 47 -13.42 31.82 -3.09
C SER A 47 -12.27 31.42 -2.16
N ILE A 48 -12.16 30.14 -1.77
CA ILE A 48 -11.09 29.67 -0.88
C ILE A 48 -9.92 28.99 -1.61
N PHE A 49 -10.05 28.67 -2.90
CA PHE A 49 -9.00 28.04 -3.68
C PHE A 49 -7.88 29.02 -4.03
N LYS A 50 -6.64 28.70 -3.66
CA LYS A 50 -5.44 29.55 -3.87
C LYS A 50 -4.35 28.84 -4.67
N GLY A 51 -4.74 28.06 -5.67
CA GLY A 51 -3.82 27.36 -6.55
C GLY A 51 -3.43 25.98 -6.03
N PHE A 52 -2.31 25.46 -6.53
CA PHE A 52 -1.86 24.11 -6.23
C PHE A 52 -0.35 23.99 -6.36
N GLN A 53 0.18 22.88 -5.87
CA GLN A 53 1.57 22.47 -6.01
C GLN A 53 1.65 20.98 -6.34
N LEU A 54 2.48 20.63 -7.33
CA LEU A 54 2.85 19.24 -7.56
C LEU A 54 3.73 18.76 -6.41
N GLY A 55 3.27 17.70 -5.77
CA GLY A 55 3.91 17.04 -4.65
C GLY A 55 4.59 15.73 -5.03
N GLY A 56 5.03 15.03 -4.00
CA GLY A 56 5.39 13.61 -4.09
C GLY A 56 6.55 13.31 -5.03
N SER A 57 6.59 12.06 -5.48
CA SER A 57 7.75 11.55 -6.24
C SER A 57 7.91 12.24 -7.60
N TYR A 58 6.81 12.61 -8.25
CA TYR A 58 6.85 13.31 -9.52
C TYR A 58 7.35 14.76 -9.34
N GLY A 59 6.79 15.50 -8.37
CA GLY A 59 7.16 16.88 -8.07
C GLY A 59 8.61 17.05 -7.61
N ASP A 60 9.15 16.10 -6.84
CA ASP A 60 10.55 16.12 -6.40
C ASP A 60 11.55 15.61 -7.47
N ASN A 61 11.08 15.20 -8.66
CA ASN A 61 11.86 14.53 -9.69
C ASN A 61 12.52 13.23 -9.17
N LEU A 62 11.76 12.42 -8.42
CA LEU A 62 12.19 11.17 -7.77
C LEU A 62 11.39 9.93 -8.23
N LYS A 63 10.57 10.01 -9.28
CA LYS A 63 9.82 8.86 -9.83
C LYS A 63 10.77 7.93 -10.61
N VAL A 64 10.60 6.61 -10.49
CA VAL A 64 11.61 5.59 -10.87
C VAL A 64 11.14 4.51 -11.86
N THR A 65 9.99 4.69 -12.53
CA THR A 65 9.40 3.70 -13.46
C THR A 65 8.57 4.32 -14.57
N LYS A 66 7.31 4.68 -14.29
CA LYS A 66 6.39 5.37 -15.22
C LYS A 66 5.81 6.61 -14.55
N PRO A 67 5.50 7.68 -15.30
CA PRO A 67 4.80 8.86 -14.78
C PRO A 67 3.29 8.59 -14.62
N ASN A 68 2.93 7.45 -14.03
CA ASN A 68 1.55 6.97 -13.93
C ASN A 68 0.82 7.40 -12.64
N GLU A 69 1.41 8.31 -11.87
CA GLU A 69 0.87 8.78 -10.60
C GLU A 69 1.35 10.20 -10.35
N TYR A 70 0.39 11.08 -10.06
CA TYR A 70 0.63 12.49 -9.77
C TYR A 70 0.04 12.83 -8.42
N ASP A 71 0.89 13.25 -7.49
CA ASP A 71 0.46 13.87 -6.23
C ASP A 71 0.30 15.37 -6.44
N LEU A 72 -0.88 15.91 -6.15
CA LEU A 72 -1.13 17.35 -6.23
C LEU A 72 -1.76 17.83 -4.93
N VAL A 73 -1.13 18.80 -4.29
CA VAL A 73 -1.73 19.51 -3.16
C VAL A 73 -2.42 20.75 -3.69
N PHE A 74 -3.74 20.88 -3.50
CA PHE A 74 -4.45 22.12 -3.80
C PHE A 74 -4.60 22.96 -2.54
N HIS A 75 -4.27 24.24 -2.68
CA HIS A 75 -4.17 25.16 -1.57
C HIS A 75 -5.53 25.77 -1.25
N ILE A 76 -5.91 25.67 0.01
CA ILE A 76 -7.08 26.30 0.58
C ILE A 76 -6.60 27.43 1.48
N ARG A 77 -7.11 28.64 1.22
CA ARG A 77 -6.83 29.84 2.01
C ARG A 77 -8.15 30.43 2.45
N PHE A 78 -8.40 30.45 3.75
CA PHE A 78 -9.60 31.09 4.29
C PHE A 78 -9.47 32.61 4.26
N PRO A 79 -10.58 33.36 4.27
CA PRO A 79 -10.51 34.82 4.46
C PRO A 79 -9.79 35.14 5.77
N ASP A 80 -9.01 36.22 5.78
CA ASP A 80 -8.19 36.61 6.93
C ASP A 80 -7.33 35.47 7.50
N ASN A 81 -6.79 34.64 6.60
CA ASN A 81 -5.97 33.47 6.92
C ASN A 81 -4.87 33.73 7.96
N ASN A 82 -4.34 34.96 7.97
CA ASN A 82 -3.29 35.43 8.87
C ASN A 82 -3.75 35.54 10.35
N LEU A 83 -5.04 35.43 10.63
CA LEU A 83 -5.66 35.40 11.97
C LEU A 83 -5.87 33.97 12.49
N ILE A 84 -5.71 32.94 11.65
CA ILE A 84 -5.82 31.54 12.09
C ILE A 84 -4.74 31.28 13.13
N SER A 85 -5.16 30.74 14.28
CA SER A 85 -4.24 30.27 15.32
C SER A 85 -3.99 28.78 15.11
N VAL A 86 -2.74 28.36 15.26
CA VAL A 86 -2.34 26.94 15.11
C VAL A 86 -1.85 26.45 16.45
N ARG A 87 -2.35 25.28 16.88
CA ARG A 87 -1.94 24.65 18.14
C ARG A 87 -1.38 23.27 17.86
N LYS A 88 -0.31 22.88 18.55
CA LYS A 88 0.21 21.50 18.47
C LYS A 88 -0.86 20.53 18.96
N ASP A 89 -0.98 19.40 18.27
CA ASP A 89 -1.64 18.23 18.85
C ASP A 89 -0.60 17.51 19.71
N ASN A 90 -0.84 17.48 21.02
CA ASN A 90 0.10 16.85 21.97
C ASN A 90 -0.02 15.32 21.98
N ASP A 91 -1.16 14.78 21.55
CA ASP A 91 -1.43 13.34 21.51
C ASP A 91 -0.92 12.73 20.20
N LEU A 92 -0.83 13.53 19.13
CA LEU A 92 -0.37 13.08 17.82
C LEU A 92 0.80 13.94 17.30
N PRO A 93 2.06 13.50 17.51
CA PRO A 93 3.24 14.21 17.02
C PRO A 93 3.20 14.46 15.50
N GLY A 94 3.68 15.64 15.09
CA GLY A 94 3.60 16.12 13.70
C GLY A 94 2.22 16.61 13.26
N ASN A 95 1.22 16.63 14.15
CA ASN A 95 -0.11 17.17 13.85
C ASN A 95 -0.42 18.47 14.63
N VAL A 96 -1.44 19.18 14.14
CA VAL A 96 -1.89 20.49 14.64
C VAL A 96 -3.41 20.63 14.58
N HIS A 97 -3.95 21.47 15.45
CA HIS A 97 -5.32 21.99 15.36
C HIS A 97 -5.36 23.36 14.69
N ILE A 98 -6.36 23.57 13.86
CA ILE A 98 -6.61 24.82 13.13
C ILE A 98 -7.75 25.58 13.81
N ASP A 99 -7.40 26.63 14.55
CA ASP A 99 -8.32 27.47 15.33
C ASP A 99 -8.74 28.70 14.52
N LEU A 100 -10.02 28.72 14.14
CA LEU A 100 -10.61 29.76 13.30
C LEU A 100 -11.35 30.83 14.12
N THR A 101 -11.24 30.86 15.45
CA THR A 101 -12.01 31.80 16.31
C THR A 101 -11.90 33.24 15.84
N LYS A 102 -10.67 33.75 15.69
CA LYS A 102 -10.41 35.15 15.26
C LYS A 102 -10.87 35.42 13.83
N VAL A 103 -10.79 34.42 12.95
CA VAL A 103 -11.30 34.52 11.58
C VAL A 103 -12.81 34.67 11.60
N MET A 104 -13.51 33.77 12.32
CA MET A 104 -14.97 33.76 12.43
C MET A 104 -15.51 35.06 13.04
N GLU A 105 -14.87 35.57 14.08
CA GLU A 105 -15.26 36.85 14.72
C GLU A 105 -15.18 38.05 13.81
N LYS A 106 -14.20 38.06 12.89
CA LYS A 106 -14.00 39.10 11.90
C LYS A 106 -14.99 38.98 10.75
N ILE A 107 -15.01 37.83 10.08
CA ILE A 107 -15.74 37.67 8.81
C ILE A 107 -17.25 37.64 9.00
N ARG A 108 -17.77 37.35 10.19
CA ARG A 108 -19.22 37.37 10.47
C ARG A 108 -19.88 38.72 10.20
N LYS A 109 -19.11 39.81 10.21
CA LYS A 109 -19.58 41.18 9.98
C LYS A 109 -19.45 41.60 8.50
N GLU A 110 -18.85 40.75 7.66
CA GLU A 110 -18.43 41.09 6.31
C GLU A 110 -19.33 40.43 5.27
N LYS A 111 -20.11 41.24 4.54
CA LYS A 111 -21.08 40.75 3.54
C LYS A 111 -20.43 39.89 2.45
N GLN A 112 -19.22 40.26 2.01
CA GLN A 112 -18.48 39.50 0.99
C GLN A 112 -18.11 38.07 1.43
N ASN A 113 -18.06 37.82 2.73
CA ASN A 113 -17.68 36.53 3.31
C ASN A 113 -18.89 35.72 3.82
N GLU A 114 -20.12 36.17 3.55
CA GLU A 114 -21.34 35.53 4.07
C GLU A 114 -21.45 34.04 3.70
N VAL A 115 -21.14 33.69 2.46
CA VAL A 115 -21.25 32.31 1.97
C VAL A 115 -20.26 31.40 2.69
N ILE A 116 -18.98 31.75 2.72
CA ILE A 116 -17.97 30.95 3.42
C ILE A 116 -18.21 30.93 4.94
N TYR A 117 -18.68 32.01 5.54
CA TYR A 117 -19.05 32.04 6.96
C TYR A 117 -20.15 31.00 7.29
N LYS A 118 -21.21 30.92 6.47
CA LYS A 118 -22.26 29.89 6.63
C LYS A 118 -21.72 28.46 6.53
N HIS A 119 -20.73 28.24 5.67
CA HIS A 119 -20.05 26.94 5.57
C HIS A 119 -19.17 26.66 6.80
N LEU A 120 -18.39 27.64 7.24
CA LEU A 120 -17.51 27.51 8.39
C LEU A 120 -18.27 27.19 9.67
N LEU A 121 -19.46 27.76 9.90
CA LEU A 121 -20.35 27.40 11.02
C LEU A 121 -20.65 25.90 11.09
N ARG A 122 -20.59 25.18 9.96
CA ARG A 122 -20.83 23.72 9.88
C ARG A 122 -19.54 22.90 9.85
N TRP A 123 -18.41 23.55 9.61
CA TRP A 123 -17.11 22.89 9.47
C TRP A 123 -16.25 23.00 10.72
N VAL A 124 -16.61 23.85 11.67
CA VAL A 124 -15.90 23.94 12.95
C VAL A 124 -16.68 23.25 14.07
N ASN A 125 -15.97 22.83 15.11
CA ASN A 125 -16.59 22.37 16.36
C ASN A 125 -16.97 23.55 17.28
N GLU A 126 -17.48 23.26 18.47
CA GLU A 126 -17.86 24.26 19.49
C GLU A 126 -16.72 25.19 19.93
N LYS A 127 -15.46 24.74 19.76
CA LYS A 127 -14.24 25.50 20.06
C LYS A 127 -13.69 26.24 18.84
N ASN A 128 -14.44 26.31 17.73
CA ASN A 128 -14.03 26.85 16.44
C ASN A 128 -12.81 26.16 15.80
N TYR A 129 -12.53 24.91 16.17
CA TYR A 129 -11.51 24.11 15.48
C TYR A 129 -12.10 23.47 14.24
N LEU A 130 -11.37 23.56 13.13
CA LEU A 130 -11.81 23.00 11.86
C LEU A 130 -11.89 21.47 11.93
N ILE A 131 -13.01 20.91 11.49
CA ILE A 131 -13.30 19.48 11.48
C ILE A 131 -12.91 18.89 10.13
N ILE A 132 -12.00 17.92 10.17
CA ILE A 132 -11.44 17.27 8.97
C ILE A 132 -12.53 16.62 8.12
N ASN A 133 -13.42 15.85 8.75
CA ASN A 133 -14.44 15.08 8.05
C ASN A 133 -15.46 15.98 7.35
N LYS A 134 -15.85 17.10 7.97
CA LYS A 134 -16.80 18.06 7.38
C LYS A 134 -16.20 18.73 6.14
N LEU A 135 -14.94 19.15 6.24
CA LEU A 135 -14.20 19.74 5.12
C LEU A 135 -14.00 18.73 3.97
N GLN A 136 -13.58 17.51 4.29
CA GLN A 136 -13.38 16.43 3.33
C GLN A 136 -14.69 16.01 2.64
N SER A 137 -15.80 15.91 3.38
CA SER A 137 -17.12 15.62 2.81
C SER A 137 -17.60 16.71 1.85
N TYR A 138 -17.28 17.98 2.15
CA TYR A 138 -17.56 19.07 1.23
C TYR A 138 -16.78 18.92 -0.07
N PHE A 139 -15.47 18.74 -0.02
CA PHE A 139 -14.66 18.52 -1.23
C PHE A 139 -15.10 17.28 -1.99
N PHE A 140 -15.45 16.20 -1.27
CA PHE A 140 -15.99 15.00 -1.90
C PHE A 140 -17.24 15.32 -2.73
N SER A 141 -18.18 16.10 -2.18
CA SER A 141 -19.37 16.55 -2.90
C SER A 141 -19.01 17.38 -4.14
N CYS A 142 -18.04 18.29 -4.03
CA CYS A 142 -17.58 19.10 -5.16
C CYS A 142 -17.00 18.24 -6.29
N PHE A 143 -16.09 17.32 -5.97
CA PHE A 143 -15.48 16.42 -6.95
C PHE A 143 -16.51 15.49 -7.59
N THR A 144 -17.40 14.86 -6.80
CA THR A 144 -18.47 14.00 -7.33
C THR A 144 -19.31 14.72 -8.37
N LYS A 145 -19.74 15.96 -8.08
CA LYS A 145 -20.53 16.75 -9.03
C LYS A 145 -19.73 17.11 -10.29
N VAL A 146 -18.44 17.41 -10.16
CA VAL A 146 -17.56 17.66 -11.32
C VAL A 146 -17.42 16.42 -12.20
N MET A 147 -17.28 15.24 -11.60
CA MET A 147 -17.19 13.98 -12.34
C MET A 147 -18.50 13.65 -13.08
N GLN A 148 -19.65 13.90 -12.45
CA GLN A 148 -20.97 13.76 -13.08
C GLN A 148 -21.13 14.71 -14.27
N GLU A 149 -20.73 15.98 -14.12
CA GLU A 149 -20.75 16.96 -15.23
C GLU A 149 -19.80 16.61 -16.39
N LEU A 150 -18.78 15.81 -16.13
CA LEU A 150 -17.85 15.31 -17.14
C LEU A 150 -18.31 13.99 -17.77
N ASP A 151 -19.43 13.43 -17.33
CA ASP A 151 -19.86 12.06 -17.68
C ASP A 151 -18.73 11.03 -17.49
N TYR A 152 -17.91 11.22 -16.45
CA TYR A 152 -16.75 10.38 -16.15
C TYR A 152 -15.81 10.19 -17.36
N ARG A 153 -15.70 11.18 -18.23
CA ARG A 153 -14.84 11.15 -19.43
C ARG A 153 -14.16 12.50 -19.66
N ILE A 154 -13.04 12.48 -20.38
CA ILE A 154 -12.38 13.69 -20.86
C ILE A 154 -11.80 13.44 -22.25
N ASN A 155 -11.90 14.44 -23.13
CA ASN A 155 -11.28 14.42 -24.45
C ASN A 155 -9.97 15.23 -24.39
N ILE A 156 -8.86 14.59 -24.74
CA ILE A 156 -7.53 15.22 -24.76
C ILE A 156 -6.85 14.79 -26.06
N ASN A 157 -6.47 15.75 -26.90
CA ASN A 157 -5.81 15.49 -28.18
C ASN A 157 -6.57 14.51 -29.10
N ASN A 158 -7.91 14.62 -29.14
CA ASN A 158 -8.83 13.74 -29.88
C ASN A 158 -8.90 12.29 -29.36
N GLU A 159 -8.27 11.98 -28.22
CA GLU A 159 -8.41 10.71 -27.51
C GLU A 159 -9.41 10.87 -26.33
N VAL A 160 -10.32 9.91 -26.16
CA VAL A 160 -11.28 9.90 -25.06
C VAL A 160 -10.77 9.02 -23.92
N PHE A 161 -10.57 9.62 -22.76
CA PHE A 161 -10.15 8.92 -21.56
C PHE A 161 -11.32 8.72 -20.60
N LYS A 162 -11.39 7.54 -19.99
CA LYS A 162 -12.35 7.23 -18.92
C LYS A 162 -11.79 7.69 -17.58
N LEU A 163 -12.64 8.28 -16.76
CA LEU A 163 -12.32 8.76 -15.43
C LEU A 163 -12.99 7.88 -14.38
N ARG A 164 -12.24 7.51 -13.35
CA ARG A 164 -12.79 6.92 -12.12
C ARG A 164 -12.40 7.80 -10.93
N TYR A 165 -13.38 8.18 -10.14
CA TYR A 165 -13.16 8.99 -8.96
C TYR A 165 -13.33 8.17 -7.69
N THR A 166 -12.34 8.26 -6.80
CA THR A 166 -12.35 7.63 -5.49
C THR A 166 -11.77 8.57 -4.44
N ARG A 167 -12.03 8.29 -3.16
CA ARG A 167 -11.38 8.97 -2.05
C ARG A 167 -10.41 8.00 -1.38
N ALA A 168 -9.14 8.39 -1.28
CA ALA A 168 -8.09 7.56 -0.71
C ALA A 168 -7.29 8.34 0.34
N GLY A 169 -7.52 8.05 1.62
CA GLY A 169 -6.91 8.83 2.71
C GLY A 169 -7.31 10.31 2.63
N PRO A 170 -6.35 11.26 2.57
CA PRO A 170 -6.67 12.67 2.39
C PRO A 170 -6.98 13.05 0.93
N ALA A 171 -6.71 12.18 -0.04
CA ALA A 171 -6.77 12.50 -1.47
C ALA A 171 -8.17 12.28 -2.08
N HIS A 172 -8.51 13.15 -3.02
CA HIS A 172 -9.53 12.96 -4.04
C HIS A 172 -8.84 12.41 -5.29
N THR A 173 -8.85 11.09 -5.46
CA THR A 173 -8.09 10.41 -6.53
C THR A 173 -8.93 10.30 -7.78
N VAL A 174 -8.39 10.75 -8.91
CA VAL A 174 -8.97 10.57 -10.24
C VAL A 174 -8.05 9.67 -11.05
N GLU A 175 -8.53 8.49 -11.39
CA GLU A 175 -7.84 7.54 -12.25
C GLU A 175 -8.29 7.75 -13.70
N VAL A 176 -7.31 7.75 -14.60
CA VAL A 176 -7.49 7.98 -16.02
C VAL A 176 -7.11 6.70 -16.76
N THR A 177 -8.03 6.21 -17.58
CA THR A 177 -7.84 5.02 -18.41
C THR A 177 -8.02 5.37 -19.89
N GLY A 178 -6.94 5.22 -20.65
CA GLY A 178 -6.91 5.30 -22.11
C GLY A 178 -6.74 3.93 -22.77
N ASP A 179 -6.11 3.90 -23.95
CA ASP A 179 -5.79 2.67 -24.68
C ASP A 179 -4.76 1.79 -23.95
N VAL A 180 -4.56 0.57 -24.47
CA VAL A 180 -3.68 -0.47 -23.93
C VAL A 180 -2.31 0.15 -23.57
N ASP A 181 -2.03 0.25 -22.27
CA ASP A 181 -0.83 0.82 -21.62
C ASP A 181 -0.82 2.31 -21.22
N PHE A 182 -1.86 3.10 -21.49
CA PHE A 182 -1.96 4.48 -21.00
C PHE A 182 -2.94 4.62 -19.83
N ASN A 183 -2.43 4.43 -18.62
CA ASN A 183 -3.18 4.62 -17.38
C ASN A 183 -2.36 5.44 -16.38
N TYR A 184 -3.02 6.37 -15.68
CA TYR A 184 -2.41 7.08 -14.56
C TYR A 184 -3.44 7.55 -13.55
N SER A 185 -3.00 7.85 -12.33
CA SER A 185 -3.83 8.45 -11.29
C SER A 185 -3.35 9.83 -10.90
N VAL A 186 -4.28 10.68 -10.45
CA VAL A 186 -3.99 11.98 -9.87
C VAL A 186 -4.64 12.08 -8.51
N ASP A 187 -3.83 12.27 -7.48
CA ASP A 187 -4.26 12.47 -6.10
C ASP A 187 -4.40 13.97 -5.83
N PHE A 188 -5.63 14.48 -5.82
CA PHE A 188 -5.93 15.86 -5.45
C PHE A 188 -6.08 15.94 -3.92
N VAL A 189 -5.03 16.36 -3.23
CA VAL A 189 -4.96 16.48 -1.78
C VAL A 189 -5.28 17.92 -1.35
N PRO A 190 -6.33 18.17 -0.55
CA PRO A 190 -6.54 19.48 0.04
C PRO A 190 -5.44 19.80 1.05
N GLY A 191 -4.89 21.01 1.02
CA GLY A 191 -3.97 21.52 2.03
C GLY A 191 -4.35 22.93 2.43
N ILE A 192 -4.52 23.18 3.73
CA ILE A 192 -4.76 24.54 4.24
C ILE A 192 -3.42 25.27 4.24
N LEU A 193 -3.28 26.27 3.38
CA LEU A 193 -2.04 27.02 3.21
C LEU A 193 -1.90 28.04 4.33
N LEU A 194 -0.83 27.91 5.11
CA LEU A 194 -0.55 28.72 6.29
C LEU A 194 0.79 29.44 6.12
N GLU A 195 0.89 30.62 6.73
CA GLU A 195 2.11 31.43 6.70
C GLU A 195 3.12 30.94 7.75
N GLU A 196 4.39 31.29 7.57
CA GLU A 196 5.49 30.95 8.49
C GLU A 196 5.17 31.32 9.94
N LYS A 197 4.62 32.51 10.18
CA LYS A 197 4.26 33.02 11.52
C LYS A 197 3.24 32.15 12.28
N GLN A 198 2.55 31.25 11.56
CA GLN A 198 1.56 30.33 12.11
C GLN A 198 2.14 28.93 12.34
N SER A 199 3.37 28.70 11.88
CA SER A 199 4.06 27.44 12.07
C SER A 199 4.36 27.17 13.54
N ILE A 200 4.32 25.89 13.90
CA ILE A 200 4.75 25.39 15.21
C ILE A 200 6.28 25.12 15.27
N LEU A 201 6.96 25.27 14.12
CA LEU A 201 8.40 25.13 13.95
C LEU A 201 9.00 26.48 13.51
N PRO A 202 10.17 26.88 14.04
CA PRO A 202 10.84 28.10 13.62
C PRO A 202 11.52 27.94 12.25
N GLY A 203 11.63 29.03 11.49
CA GLY A 203 12.46 29.11 10.28
C GLY A 203 11.97 28.26 9.10
N VAL A 204 10.67 27.97 9.05
CA VAL A 204 10.03 27.27 7.94
C VAL A 204 9.13 28.26 7.21
N GLY A 205 9.15 28.26 5.87
CA GLY A 205 8.30 29.16 5.08
C GLY A 205 6.81 28.76 5.15
N GLN A 206 6.08 29.12 4.09
CA GLN A 206 4.69 28.67 3.93
C GLN A 206 4.57 27.15 3.93
N TRP A 207 3.58 26.65 4.66
CA TRP A 207 3.37 25.23 4.91
C TRP A 207 1.88 24.87 4.84
N GLU A 208 1.58 23.57 4.80
CA GLU A 208 0.22 23.07 4.66
C GLU A 208 -0.22 22.24 5.86
N ALA A 209 -1.45 22.47 6.32
CA ALA A 209 -2.15 21.53 7.18
C ALA A 209 -2.99 20.57 6.33
N ILE A 210 -2.62 19.28 6.34
CA ILE A 210 -3.23 18.23 5.53
C ILE A 210 -4.30 17.48 6.35
N PRO A 211 -5.56 17.42 5.87
CA PRO A 211 -6.69 16.75 6.54
C PRO A 211 -6.60 15.23 6.40
N LYS A 212 -5.62 14.62 7.06
CA LYS A 212 -5.43 13.18 7.03
C LYS A 212 -6.47 12.51 7.95
N PRO A 213 -7.36 11.65 7.41
CA PRO A 213 -8.35 10.99 8.24
C PRO A 213 -7.68 10.03 9.22
N LEU A 214 -8.19 9.98 10.46
CA LEU A 214 -7.88 8.92 11.41
C LEU A 214 -8.89 7.79 11.27
N PHE A 215 -8.39 6.56 11.22
CA PHE A 215 -9.18 5.35 11.05
C PHE A 215 -10.22 5.14 12.18
N LEU A 216 -9.90 5.58 13.41
CA LEU A 216 -10.79 5.53 14.59
C LEU A 216 -11.06 6.93 15.18
N GLY A 217 -10.91 7.98 14.36
CA GLY A 217 -11.11 9.35 14.84
C GLY A 217 -12.59 9.63 15.14
N PRO A 218 -12.90 10.44 16.18
CA PRO A 218 -14.27 10.90 16.41
C PRO A 218 -14.81 11.65 15.18
N LYS A 219 -16.15 11.73 15.05
CA LYS A 219 -16.81 12.42 13.92
C LYS A 219 -16.27 13.85 13.73
N ASP A 220 -15.97 14.52 14.85
CA ASP A 220 -15.48 15.90 14.88
C ASP A 220 -13.97 16.00 15.08
N TYR A 221 -13.21 15.04 14.54
CA TYR A 221 -11.75 15.06 14.58
C TYR A 221 -11.17 16.30 13.88
N THR A 222 -10.24 16.99 14.55
CA THR A 222 -9.73 18.32 14.16
C THR A 222 -8.21 18.39 14.02
N SER A 223 -7.51 17.25 14.00
CA SER A 223 -6.04 17.24 14.00
C SER A 223 -5.46 16.95 12.62
N PHE A 224 -4.87 17.99 12.03
CA PHE A 224 -4.31 18.01 10.70
C PHE A 224 -2.84 17.66 10.75
N ARG A 225 -2.36 16.93 9.75
CA ARG A 225 -0.92 16.66 9.61
C ARG A 225 -0.22 17.90 9.10
N ALA A 226 0.80 18.38 9.82
CA ALA A 226 1.65 19.45 9.31
C ALA A 226 2.53 18.90 8.18
N SER A 227 2.55 19.59 7.04
CA SER A 227 3.38 19.28 5.89
C SER A 227 4.24 20.47 5.54
N TYR A 228 5.56 20.25 5.53
CA TYR A 228 6.57 21.25 5.18
C TYR A 228 7.22 20.88 3.85
N TYR A 229 6.41 20.46 2.87
CA TYR A 229 6.91 19.92 1.60
C TYR A 229 7.87 20.88 0.88
N ARG A 230 7.59 22.19 0.89
CA ARG A 230 8.48 23.20 0.30
C ARG A 230 9.87 23.20 0.95
N GLU A 231 9.93 23.08 2.26
CA GLU A 231 11.21 23.04 2.98
C GLU A 231 11.95 21.73 2.74
N GLU A 232 11.24 20.59 2.71
CA GLU A 232 11.85 19.32 2.29
C GLU A 232 12.43 19.40 0.89
N HIS A 233 11.70 20.03 -0.04
CA HIS A 233 12.11 20.19 -1.42
C HIS A 233 13.40 21.01 -1.49
N LYS A 234 13.46 22.17 -0.81
CA LYS A 234 14.69 22.98 -0.70
C LYS A 234 15.87 22.19 -0.13
N LEU A 235 15.63 21.34 0.87
CA LEU A 235 16.67 20.53 1.49
C LEU A 235 17.29 19.51 0.53
N ILE A 236 16.52 18.95 -0.39
CA ILE A 236 17.02 17.93 -1.34
C ILE A 236 17.39 18.51 -2.71
N ASP A 237 17.08 19.78 -2.96
CA ASP A 237 17.32 20.42 -4.25
C ASP A 237 18.79 20.86 -4.44
N ASN A 238 19.25 20.86 -5.68
CA ASN A 238 20.62 21.26 -6.07
C ASN A 238 21.76 20.55 -5.32
N LYS A 239 21.55 19.30 -4.87
CA LYS A 239 22.56 18.48 -4.18
C LYS A 239 23.15 17.36 -5.06
N HIS A 240 23.76 17.70 -6.19
CA HIS A 240 24.53 16.78 -7.06
C HIS A 240 23.96 15.34 -7.10
N ASN A 241 24.65 14.35 -6.53
CA ASN A 241 24.28 12.93 -6.60
C ASN A 241 23.17 12.49 -5.63
N LEU A 242 22.63 13.39 -4.79
CA LEU A 242 21.56 13.08 -3.84
C LEU A 242 20.35 12.47 -4.54
N LYS A 243 19.78 13.16 -5.53
CA LYS A 243 18.56 12.70 -6.21
C LYS A 243 18.81 11.40 -6.99
N ASN A 244 20.02 11.21 -7.53
CA ASN A 244 20.42 9.96 -8.18
C ASN A 244 20.42 8.79 -7.19
N ALA A 245 21.13 8.92 -6.06
CA ALA A 245 21.18 7.89 -5.03
C ALA A 245 19.79 7.59 -4.44
N LEU A 246 18.96 8.63 -4.22
CA LEU A 246 17.59 8.48 -3.71
C LEU A 246 16.72 7.69 -4.69
N ARG A 247 16.78 8.00 -6.00
CA ARG A 247 16.10 7.21 -7.03
C ARG A 247 16.57 5.76 -7.05
N MET A 248 17.88 5.51 -6.93
CA MET A 248 18.41 4.15 -6.90
C MET A 248 17.92 3.36 -5.68
N LEU A 249 17.89 3.94 -4.47
CA LEU A 249 17.32 3.28 -3.29
C LEU A 249 15.81 3.00 -3.45
N LYS A 250 15.07 3.90 -4.10
CA LYS A 250 13.66 3.65 -4.43
C LYS A 250 13.49 2.52 -5.44
N LYS A 251 14.35 2.46 -6.47
CA LYS A 251 14.32 1.37 -7.44
C LYS A 251 14.68 0.03 -6.80
N PHE A 252 15.69 0.01 -5.93
CA PHE A 252 16.04 -1.15 -5.10
C PHE A 252 14.82 -1.63 -4.30
N ARG A 253 14.14 -0.71 -3.60
CA ARG A 253 12.90 -1.04 -2.87
C ARG A 253 11.85 -1.66 -3.79
N ASP A 254 11.60 -1.09 -4.98
CA ASP A 254 10.59 -1.61 -5.91
C ASP A 254 10.96 -2.95 -6.52
N ALA A 255 12.25 -3.23 -6.69
CA ALA A 255 12.75 -4.48 -7.22
C ALA A 255 12.66 -5.65 -6.23
N HIS A 256 12.51 -5.40 -4.93
CA HIS A 256 12.73 -6.39 -3.88
C HIS A 256 11.47 -6.61 -3.01
N GLN A 257 10.92 -7.82 -3.02
CA GLN A 257 9.64 -8.12 -2.35
C GLN A 257 9.66 -7.81 -0.83
N ASN A 258 10.76 -8.10 -0.15
CA ASN A 258 10.94 -7.85 1.28
C ASN A 258 10.91 -6.34 1.62
N MET A 259 11.18 -5.48 0.64
CA MET A 259 11.20 -4.02 0.80
C MET A 259 9.86 -3.35 0.48
N LEU A 260 8.85 -4.07 -0.02
CA LEU A 260 7.58 -3.47 -0.46
C LEU A 260 6.77 -2.82 0.67
N LYS A 261 6.97 -3.25 1.91
CA LYS A 261 6.38 -2.59 3.09
C LYS A 261 7.04 -1.24 3.40
N MET A 262 8.24 -0.94 2.87
CA MET A 262 8.93 0.33 3.09
C MET A 262 8.29 1.45 2.24
N LYS A 263 7.78 2.49 2.88
CA LYS A 263 7.14 3.61 2.17
C LYS A 263 8.17 4.50 1.48
N SER A 264 7.85 5.04 0.30
CA SER A 264 8.69 6.01 -0.42
C SER A 264 9.16 7.18 0.46
N TYR A 265 8.25 7.68 1.29
CA TYR A 265 8.54 8.80 2.19
C TYR A 265 9.58 8.45 3.26
N PHE A 266 9.67 7.19 3.71
CA PHE A 266 10.66 6.77 4.70
C PHE A 266 12.07 6.82 4.12
N ILE A 267 12.22 6.44 2.85
CA ILE A 267 13.47 6.62 2.11
C ILE A 267 13.80 8.12 2.02
N LYS A 268 12.84 8.98 1.67
CA LYS A 268 13.06 10.44 1.66
C LYS A 268 13.50 10.96 3.04
N THR A 269 12.86 10.52 4.13
CA THR A 269 13.21 10.89 5.50
C THR A 269 14.65 10.52 5.86
N LEU A 270 15.12 9.34 5.45
CA LEU A 270 16.53 8.94 5.64
C LEU A 270 17.49 9.96 4.99
N PHE A 271 17.20 10.38 3.76
CA PHE A 271 18.01 11.39 3.06
C PHE A 271 17.90 12.78 3.70
N LEU A 272 16.73 13.18 4.21
CA LEU A 272 16.58 14.46 4.91
C LEU A 272 17.46 14.52 6.16
N TRP A 273 17.52 13.44 6.94
CA TRP A 273 18.45 13.35 8.07
C TRP A 273 19.91 13.40 7.64
N LYS A 274 20.29 12.67 6.58
CA LYS A 274 21.66 12.73 6.05
C LYS A 274 22.02 14.13 5.54
N VAL A 275 21.09 14.86 4.91
CA VAL A 275 21.30 16.26 4.52
C VAL A 275 21.55 17.16 5.73
N LYS A 276 20.82 16.93 6.83
CA LYS A 276 21.00 17.70 8.06
C LYS A 276 22.34 17.41 8.74
N GLU A 277 22.76 16.15 8.74
CA GLU A 277 24.06 15.71 9.27
C GLU A 277 25.23 16.28 8.43
N GLU A 278 25.13 16.17 7.11
CA GLU A 278 26.16 16.59 6.14
C GLU A 278 25.98 18.05 5.70
N ASN A 279 25.34 18.88 6.52
CA ASN A 279 25.09 20.26 6.13
C ASN A 279 26.42 21.02 6.02
N TYR A 280 26.56 21.83 4.96
CA TYR A 280 27.78 22.57 4.63
C TYR A 280 29.01 21.74 4.22
N THR A 281 28.84 20.44 3.92
CA THR A 281 29.93 19.60 3.39
C THR A 281 29.83 19.41 1.88
N SER A 282 30.92 18.97 1.26
CA SER A 282 30.95 18.52 -0.14
C SER A 282 30.46 17.08 -0.32
N TYR A 283 29.81 16.48 0.69
CA TYR A 283 29.42 15.07 0.72
C TYR A 283 28.69 14.63 -0.56
N TRP A 284 27.69 15.40 -1.01
CA TRP A 284 26.89 15.05 -2.20
C TRP A 284 27.64 15.17 -3.54
N ARG A 285 28.86 15.73 -3.55
CA ARG A 285 29.76 15.77 -4.71
C ARG A 285 30.63 14.50 -4.84
N LYS A 286 30.62 13.61 -3.84
CA LYS A 286 31.27 12.30 -3.96
C LYS A 286 30.65 11.49 -5.12
N SER A 287 31.36 10.46 -5.55
CA SER A 287 30.87 9.54 -6.60
C SER A 287 29.54 8.91 -6.20
N LEU A 288 28.73 8.54 -7.20
CA LEU A 288 27.44 7.92 -6.95
C LEU A 288 27.60 6.61 -6.17
N SER A 289 28.63 5.82 -6.47
CA SER A 289 28.95 4.57 -5.76
C SER A 289 29.15 4.77 -4.27
N LEU A 290 29.94 5.76 -3.87
CA LEU A 290 30.25 6.03 -2.46
C LEU A 290 29.02 6.51 -1.71
N ILE A 291 28.26 7.46 -2.29
CA ILE A 291 27.03 7.96 -1.69
C ILE A 291 26.00 6.84 -1.56
N LEU A 292 25.85 6.01 -2.60
CA LEU A 292 24.88 4.94 -2.60
C LEU A 292 25.19 3.92 -1.50
N ILE A 293 26.43 3.45 -1.42
CA ILE A 293 26.88 2.50 -0.38
C ILE A 293 26.66 3.09 1.01
N ASP A 294 27.01 4.36 1.24
CA ASP A 294 26.79 5.03 2.54
C ASP A 294 25.29 5.12 2.90
N MET A 295 24.42 5.43 1.93
CA MET A 295 22.98 5.46 2.18
C MET A 295 22.38 4.07 2.45
N PHE A 296 22.93 3.00 1.86
CA PHE A 296 22.58 1.63 2.25
C PHE A 296 22.99 1.33 3.70
N LYS A 297 24.16 1.80 4.15
CA LYS A 297 24.60 1.69 5.56
C LYS A 297 23.68 2.43 6.51
N GLU A 298 23.30 3.67 6.18
CA GLU A 298 22.38 4.45 7.01
C GLU A 298 20.99 3.79 7.08
N MET A 299 20.52 3.17 5.99
CA MET A 299 19.27 2.40 6.00
C MET A 299 19.39 1.15 6.90
N GLU A 300 20.48 0.38 6.76
CA GLU A 300 20.79 -0.79 7.60
C GLU A 300 20.83 -0.42 9.10
N LYS A 301 21.54 0.65 9.43
CA LYS A 301 21.62 1.20 10.79
C LYS A 301 20.25 1.56 11.35
N SER A 302 19.41 2.24 10.55
CA SER A 302 18.05 2.60 10.96
C SER A 302 17.17 1.38 11.27
N PHE A 303 17.32 0.30 10.49
CA PHE A 303 16.57 -0.94 10.73
C PHE A 303 17.09 -1.70 11.95
N ASN A 304 18.40 -1.77 12.14
CA ASN A 304 19.00 -2.40 13.31
C ASN A 304 18.57 -1.69 14.62
N GLN A 305 18.56 -0.36 14.60
CA GLN A 305 18.08 0.47 15.71
C GLN A 305 16.55 0.46 15.85
N ARG A 306 15.83 -0.10 14.87
CA ARG A 306 14.37 -0.05 14.74
C ARG A 306 13.81 1.37 14.88
N ASN A 307 14.59 2.36 14.44
CA ASN A 307 14.28 3.77 14.63
C ASN A 307 14.57 4.56 13.37
N LEU A 308 13.53 5.20 12.84
CA LEU A 308 13.64 6.25 11.84
C LEU A 308 12.75 7.42 12.29
N PRO A 309 13.31 8.42 12.99
CA PRO A 309 12.53 9.54 13.48
C PRO A 309 11.95 10.32 12.31
N PHE A 310 10.70 10.76 12.43
CA PHE A 310 10.09 11.68 11.49
C PHE A 310 10.86 13.01 11.51
N PHE A 311 11.20 13.52 10.33
CA PHE A 311 12.15 14.64 10.20
C PHE A 311 11.71 15.92 10.93
N TRP A 312 10.40 16.21 10.91
CA TRP A 312 9.84 17.44 11.47
C TRP A 312 9.39 17.29 12.94
N ASP A 313 9.30 16.06 13.46
CA ASP A 313 8.97 15.78 14.85
C ASP A 313 9.56 14.42 15.28
N SER A 314 10.73 14.45 15.90
CA SER A 314 11.51 13.26 16.23
C SER A 314 10.87 12.35 17.28
N ARG A 315 9.76 12.79 17.91
CA ARG A 315 8.96 11.95 18.82
C ARG A 315 8.23 10.83 18.07
N LEU A 316 8.01 11.00 16.77
CA LEU A 316 7.37 9.99 15.92
C LEU A 316 8.42 9.10 15.27
N ASN A 317 8.46 7.82 15.63
CA ASN A 317 9.25 6.83 14.92
C ASN A 317 8.45 6.25 13.74
N LEU A 318 8.94 6.42 12.52
CA LEU A 318 8.27 5.95 11.30
C LEU A 318 8.19 4.42 11.21
N TYR A 319 9.06 3.70 11.91
CA TYR A 319 9.03 2.23 11.98
C TYR A 319 8.16 1.68 13.10
N GLN A 320 7.52 2.53 13.91
CA GLN A 320 6.77 2.09 15.10
C GLN A 320 5.68 1.06 14.80
N ALA A 321 5.06 1.13 13.62
CA ALA A 321 4.01 0.20 13.21
C ALA A 321 4.54 -1.13 12.63
N TYR A 322 5.84 -1.32 12.49
CA TYR A 322 6.44 -2.52 11.89
C TYR A 322 6.90 -3.49 12.97
N SER A 323 6.48 -4.75 12.84
CA SER A 323 6.99 -5.84 13.68
C SER A 323 8.51 -6.01 13.51
N ALA A 324 9.18 -6.51 14.55
CA ALA A 324 10.60 -6.86 14.51
C ALA A 324 10.98 -7.72 13.30
N ASN A 325 10.19 -8.74 12.98
CA ASN A 325 10.46 -9.66 11.87
C ASN A 325 10.50 -8.93 10.52
N VAL A 326 9.56 -8.02 10.27
CA VAL A 326 9.54 -7.21 9.04
C VAL A 326 10.81 -6.36 8.91
N LEU A 327 11.25 -5.73 10.01
CA LEU A 327 12.47 -4.92 10.00
C LEU A 327 13.73 -5.77 9.81
N VAL A 328 13.78 -6.97 10.39
CA VAL A 328 14.90 -7.92 10.19
C VAL A 328 14.98 -8.40 8.75
N GLU A 329 13.84 -8.69 8.10
CA GLU A 329 13.81 -9.09 6.70
C GLU A 329 14.23 -7.96 5.75
N MET A 330 13.83 -6.72 6.04
CA MET A 330 14.32 -5.53 5.32
C MET A 330 15.83 -5.32 5.54
N PHE A 331 16.29 -5.47 6.78
CA PHE A 331 17.71 -5.36 7.15
C PHE A 331 18.58 -6.34 6.34
N LYS A 332 18.24 -7.64 6.34
CA LYS A 332 19.00 -8.66 5.60
C LYS A 332 19.04 -8.36 4.10
N CYS A 333 17.92 -7.89 3.55
CA CYS A 333 17.80 -7.50 2.15
C CYS A 333 18.74 -6.34 1.80
N VAL A 334 18.72 -5.27 2.60
CA VAL A 334 19.62 -4.10 2.45
C VAL A 334 21.08 -4.49 2.63
N GLN A 335 21.39 -5.30 3.65
CA GLN A 335 22.75 -5.76 3.93
C GLN A 335 23.34 -6.55 2.75
N SER A 336 22.59 -7.49 2.20
CA SER A 336 23.04 -8.29 1.04
C SER A 336 23.34 -7.43 -0.19
N ALA A 337 22.49 -6.43 -0.47
CA ALA A 337 22.72 -5.49 -1.55
C ALA A 337 23.95 -4.60 -1.30
N ARG A 338 24.09 -4.06 -0.08
CA ARG A 338 25.25 -3.26 0.35
C ARG A 338 26.55 -4.03 0.16
N GLU A 339 26.64 -5.25 0.68
CA GLU A 339 27.86 -6.06 0.58
C GLU A 339 28.24 -6.37 -0.87
N THR A 340 27.24 -6.58 -1.72
CA THR A 340 27.46 -6.77 -3.17
C THR A 340 28.04 -5.51 -3.80
N LEU A 341 27.50 -4.33 -3.46
CA LEU A 341 28.01 -3.04 -3.95
C LEU A 341 29.41 -2.73 -3.42
N GLU A 342 29.71 -3.02 -2.15
CA GLU A 342 31.04 -2.81 -1.58
C GLU A 342 32.11 -3.67 -2.25
N LYS A 343 31.82 -4.97 -2.44
CA LYS A 343 32.72 -5.86 -3.19
C LYS A 343 32.98 -5.32 -4.60
N ALA A 344 31.93 -4.87 -5.27
CA ALA A 344 32.02 -4.32 -6.62
C ALA A 344 32.77 -2.98 -6.68
N ASN A 345 32.76 -2.21 -5.59
CA ASN A 345 33.48 -0.94 -5.49
C ASN A 345 34.98 -1.15 -5.26
N VAL A 346 35.38 -2.26 -4.63
CA VAL A 346 36.79 -2.66 -4.49
C VAL A 346 37.30 -3.22 -5.81
N GLU A 347 36.61 -4.22 -6.34
CA GLU A 347 36.95 -4.86 -7.61
C GLU A 347 35.70 -5.41 -8.27
N LEU A 348 35.37 -4.87 -9.45
CA LEU A 348 34.27 -5.38 -10.25
C LEU A 348 34.75 -6.55 -11.10
N THR A 349 34.35 -7.76 -10.71
CA THR A 349 34.63 -8.98 -11.47
C THR A 349 33.47 -9.35 -12.40
N ILE A 350 33.76 -10.15 -13.45
CA ILE A 350 32.76 -10.65 -14.41
C ILE A 350 31.54 -11.29 -13.72
N PRO A 351 31.68 -12.13 -12.66
CA PRO A 351 30.53 -12.71 -11.97
C PRO A 351 29.74 -11.71 -11.12
N LEU A 352 30.36 -10.58 -10.73
CA LEU A 352 29.78 -9.60 -9.83
C LEU A 352 28.97 -8.53 -10.56
N GLU A 353 29.36 -8.17 -11.79
CA GLU A 353 28.64 -7.21 -12.62
C GLU A 353 27.14 -7.55 -12.78
N PRO A 354 26.73 -8.77 -13.18
CA PRO A 354 25.30 -9.14 -13.27
C PRO A 354 24.57 -9.13 -11.92
N ARG A 355 25.29 -9.25 -10.80
CA ARG A 355 24.69 -9.16 -9.46
C ARG A 355 24.36 -7.71 -9.10
N VAL A 356 25.20 -6.75 -9.50
CA VAL A 356 24.92 -5.31 -9.32
C VAL A 356 23.66 -4.91 -10.07
N TYR A 357 23.50 -5.34 -11.32
CA TYR A 357 22.27 -5.06 -12.08
C TYR A 357 21.02 -5.66 -11.42
N ARG A 358 21.12 -6.87 -10.84
CA ARG A 358 20.00 -7.53 -10.14
C ARG A 358 19.50 -6.77 -8.92
N ILE A 359 20.34 -5.97 -8.26
CA ILE A 359 19.92 -5.11 -7.13
C ILE A 359 18.83 -4.11 -7.58
N PHE A 360 18.83 -3.69 -8.84
CA PHE A 360 17.92 -2.66 -9.35
C PHE A 360 16.94 -3.18 -10.40
N SER A 361 16.87 -4.50 -10.62
CA SER A 361 16.04 -5.15 -11.65
C SER A 361 14.88 -5.92 -11.03
N GLU A 362 13.69 -5.82 -11.62
CA GLU A 362 12.50 -6.56 -11.16
C GLU A 362 12.58 -8.03 -11.59
N SER A 363 12.19 -8.94 -10.70
CA SER A 363 12.23 -10.39 -10.95
C SER A 363 11.32 -10.86 -12.11
N ASN A 364 10.31 -10.06 -12.49
CA ASN A 364 9.25 -10.46 -13.43
C ASN A 364 9.05 -9.50 -14.63
N GLY A 365 10.12 -8.83 -15.10
CA GLY A 365 9.98 -8.00 -16.30
C GLY A 365 11.24 -7.28 -16.75
N GLY A 366 11.97 -7.87 -17.69
CA GLY A 366 12.66 -7.12 -18.74
C GLY A 366 13.82 -6.22 -18.33
N PHE A 367 14.72 -6.67 -17.45
CA PHE A 367 16.12 -6.29 -17.64
C PHE A 367 16.73 -7.31 -18.61
N VAL A 368 16.51 -7.07 -19.90
CA VAL A 368 17.18 -7.82 -20.95
C VAL A 368 18.66 -7.43 -20.87
N HIS A 369 19.44 -8.22 -20.13
CA HIS A 369 20.91 -8.16 -20.07
C HIS A 369 21.51 -8.05 -21.48
N GLU A 370 20.82 -8.61 -22.47
CA GLU A 370 21.08 -8.52 -23.91
C GLU A 370 21.07 -7.08 -24.47
N LYS A 371 20.15 -6.18 -24.09
CA LYS A 371 20.07 -4.82 -24.68
C LYS A 371 21.21 -3.88 -24.24
N ILE A 372 21.84 -4.15 -23.10
CA ILE A 372 22.97 -3.37 -22.60
C ILE A 372 24.27 -3.85 -23.25
N LEU A 373 24.40 -5.15 -23.55
CA LEU A 373 25.54 -5.71 -24.27
C LEU A 373 25.50 -5.36 -25.77
N THR A 374 24.33 -5.32 -26.41
CA THR A 374 24.21 -5.04 -27.85
C THR A 374 24.67 -3.64 -28.26
N ASN A 375 24.70 -2.66 -27.35
CA ASN A 375 25.21 -1.31 -27.64
C ASN A 375 26.74 -1.20 -27.53
N THR A 376 27.45 -2.27 -27.17
CA THR A 376 28.89 -2.20 -26.88
C THR A 376 29.76 -3.09 -27.77
N SER A 377 29.18 -3.89 -28.67
CA SER A 377 29.98 -4.85 -29.47
C SER A 377 29.42 -5.01 -30.89
N ASN A 378 29.83 -4.14 -31.81
CA ASN A 378 29.92 -4.51 -33.22
C ASN A 378 31.22 -5.31 -33.39
N SER A 379 31.14 -6.64 -33.36
CA SER A 379 32.03 -7.54 -34.11
C SER A 379 31.81 -9.02 -33.72
N LEU A 380 31.72 -9.86 -34.77
CA LEU A 380 32.00 -11.31 -34.83
C LEU A 380 30.87 -12.31 -34.49
N ILE A 381 30.15 -12.68 -35.56
CA ILE A 381 29.96 -14.04 -36.13
C ILE A 381 29.92 -15.25 -35.15
N ILE A 382 28.71 -15.82 -35.06
CA ILE A 382 28.29 -17.25 -35.14
C ILE A 382 29.30 -18.33 -34.66
N ASP A 383 28.92 -19.14 -33.65
CA ASP A 383 28.67 -20.58 -33.90
C ASP A 383 27.89 -21.32 -32.80
N HIS A 384 26.97 -22.17 -33.26
CA HIS A 384 26.25 -23.19 -32.52
C HIS A 384 27.11 -24.46 -32.53
N ASN A 385 27.35 -25.11 -31.37
CA ASN A 385 27.31 -26.58 -31.22
C ASN A 385 27.84 -27.13 -29.87
N LEU A 386 27.04 -28.04 -29.32
CA LEU A 386 27.34 -29.30 -28.61
C LEU A 386 28.41 -29.44 -27.49
N HIS A 387 27.90 -30.06 -26.41
CA HIS A 387 28.39 -31.24 -25.66
C HIS A 387 29.26 -31.12 -24.39
N ASN A 388 28.66 -31.62 -23.30
CA ASN A 388 29.14 -32.60 -22.30
C ASN A 388 30.64 -32.87 -22.13
N THR A 389 31.11 -32.74 -20.86
CA THR A 389 31.96 -33.70 -20.11
C THR A 389 31.99 -33.23 -18.63
N TYR A 390 31.33 -33.89 -17.66
CA TYR A 390 31.67 -35.08 -16.86
C TYR A 390 32.82 -34.94 -15.83
N LEU A 391 32.44 -35.22 -14.56
CA LEU A 391 33.18 -35.91 -13.46
C LEU A 391 34.30 -35.09 -12.76
N GLN A 392 34.61 -35.24 -11.46
CA GLN A 392 34.37 -36.32 -10.50
C GLN A 392 34.74 -35.87 -9.06
N TYR A 393 34.32 -36.70 -8.09
CA TYR A 393 34.76 -36.97 -6.69
C TYR A 393 33.47 -37.11 -5.87
N GLY A 394 32.94 -38.29 -5.51
CA GLY A 394 33.59 -39.49 -4.97
C GLY A 394 34.04 -39.21 -3.53
N ASP A 395 33.60 -39.88 -2.45
CA ASP A 395 33.06 -41.23 -2.33
C ASP A 395 32.44 -41.50 -0.92
N ILE A 396 31.39 -42.33 -0.92
CA ILE A 396 31.12 -43.54 -0.08
C ILE A 396 30.94 -43.37 1.46
N SER A 397 29.74 -43.47 2.06
CA SER A 397 28.89 -44.66 2.40
C SER A 397 29.05 -45.14 3.90
N PRO A 398 28.26 -46.09 4.46
CA PRO A 398 27.25 -45.75 5.49
C PRO A 398 27.15 -46.68 6.75
N LYS A 399 26.33 -46.24 7.75
CA LYS A 399 25.59 -47.03 8.80
C LYS A 399 26.40 -47.70 9.95
N PRO A 400 25.80 -48.14 11.10
CA PRO A 400 24.37 -48.31 11.43
C PRO A 400 23.88 -47.79 12.82
N VAL A 401 22.57 -47.98 13.01
CA VAL A 401 21.72 -47.81 14.20
C VAL A 401 22.11 -48.73 15.37
N ARG A 402 21.88 -48.28 16.61
CA ARG A 402 21.66 -49.17 17.77
C ARG A 402 20.72 -48.55 18.82
N GLU A 403 20.06 -49.44 19.54
CA GLU A 403 18.77 -49.35 20.23
C GLU A 403 18.76 -48.67 21.61
N GLU A 404 17.54 -48.29 21.96
CA GLU A 404 16.88 -48.04 23.25
C GLU A 404 17.64 -48.24 24.57
N GLU A 405 17.56 -47.23 25.45
CA GLU A 405 17.34 -47.44 26.89
C GLU A 405 16.32 -46.43 27.44
N LYS A 406 15.29 -46.97 28.13
CA LYS A 406 14.21 -46.27 28.84
C LYS A 406 14.74 -45.54 30.08
N LYS A 407 14.38 -44.25 30.26
CA LYS A 407 14.30 -43.59 31.56
C LYS A 407 13.07 -42.68 31.67
N GLU A 408 12.61 -42.55 32.89
CA GLU A 408 11.24 -42.28 33.35
C GLU A 408 10.67 -40.89 33.00
N ARG A 409 9.33 -40.85 32.87
CA ARG A 409 8.51 -39.65 32.74
C ARG A 409 8.67 -38.75 33.97
N ILE A 410 9.28 -37.59 33.79
CA ILE A 410 8.98 -36.41 34.60
C ILE A 410 7.93 -35.62 33.81
N GLN A 411 6.73 -35.48 34.37
CA GLN A 411 5.67 -34.65 33.79
C GLN A 411 6.17 -33.20 33.71
N PRO A 412 6.07 -32.52 32.56
CA PRO A 412 6.20 -31.07 32.53
C PRO A 412 5.06 -30.47 33.37
N PRO A 413 5.29 -29.33 34.05
CA PRO A 413 4.25 -28.69 34.86
C PRO A 413 3.04 -28.39 33.96
N PRO A 414 1.82 -28.43 34.52
CA PRO A 414 0.62 -28.14 33.73
C PRO A 414 0.79 -26.78 33.04
N PRO A 415 0.34 -26.64 31.78
CA PRO A 415 0.32 -25.33 31.15
C PRO A 415 -0.44 -24.39 32.07
N ASN A 416 0.17 -23.25 32.39
CA ASN A 416 -0.51 -22.16 33.09
C ASN A 416 -1.89 -21.98 32.44
N PRO A 417 -2.97 -21.90 33.24
CA PRO A 417 -4.30 -21.69 32.70
C PRO A 417 -4.28 -20.43 31.83
N ASP A 418 -4.64 -20.64 30.56
CA ASP A 418 -4.86 -19.61 29.56
C ASP A 418 -5.71 -18.50 30.19
N PRO A 419 -5.21 -17.26 30.31
CA PRO A 419 -5.98 -16.17 30.90
C PRO A 419 -7.14 -15.82 29.97
N SER A 420 -8.27 -16.51 30.15
CA SER A 420 -9.62 -16.16 29.70
C SER A 420 -9.70 -15.42 28.36
N ASN A 421 -9.86 -16.22 27.30
CA ASN A 421 -10.37 -15.85 25.97
C ASN A 421 -11.52 -14.84 26.05
N GLU A 422 -11.28 -13.63 25.57
CA GLU A 422 -12.29 -12.58 25.41
C GLU A 422 -12.78 -12.45 23.95
N ARG A 423 -12.55 -13.47 23.11
CA ARG A 423 -13.14 -13.55 21.76
C ARG A 423 -14.54 -14.10 21.81
N THR A 424 -15.46 -13.45 21.10
CA THR A 424 -16.84 -13.94 20.97
C THR A 424 -16.93 -15.14 20.03
N LEU A 425 -16.08 -15.17 19.00
CA LEU A 425 -15.92 -16.29 18.07
C LEU A 425 -14.45 -16.70 17.98
N PRO A 426 -14.08 -17.97 18.26
CA PRO A 426 -12.69 -18.40 18.19
C PRO A 426 -12.22 -18.47 16.72
N ARG A 427 -10.91 -18.38 16.53
CA ARG A 427 -10.30 -18.52 15.19
C ARG A 427 -10.59 -19.91 14.64
N LEU A 428 -11.08 -19.97 13.40
CA LEU A 428 -11.41 -21.24 12.76
C LEU A 428 -10.16 -21.91 12.19
N MET A 429 -9.26 -21.13 11.62
CA MET A 429 -7.99 -21.59 11.07
C MET A 429 -6.85 -20.63 11.42
N ASN A 430 -5.62 -21.15 11.49
CA ASN A 430 -4.40 -20.42 11.72
C ASN A 430 -3.94 -19.67 10.45
N PHE A 431 -4.69 -18.64 10.09
CA PHE A 431 -4.42 -17.76 8.96
C PHE A 431 -4.60 -16.29 9.38
N PRO A 432 -3.74 -15.35 8.94
CA PRO A 432 -3.87 -13.95 9.31
C PRO A 432 -5.22 -13.34 8.94
N GLU A 433 -5.96 -12.87 9.94
CA GLU A 433 -7.24 -12.19 9.76
C GLU A 433 -7.03 -10.84 9.09
N THR A 434 -7.68 -10.66 7.94
CA THR A 434 -7.52 -9.52 7.06
C THR A 434 -8.85 -8.83 6.86
N MET A 435 -8.89 -7.52 7.12
CA MET A 435 -10.11 -6.73 7.05
C MET A 435 -10.12 -5.75 5.88
N TRP A 436 -9.00 -5.14 5.53
CA TRP A 436 -9.00 -4.00 4.60
C TRP A 436 -8.22 -4.29 3.32
N PRO A 437 -8.63 -3.68 2.19
CA PRO A 437 -7.86 -3.79 0.95
C PRO A 437 -6.49 -3.15 1.14
N SER A 438 -5.48 -3.76 0.55
CA SER A 438 -4.14 -3.18 0.44
C SER A 438 -4.00 -2.60 -0.95
N MET A 439 -3.72 -1.30 -1.08
CA MET A 439 -3.53 -0.63 -2.38
C MET A 439 -2.42 -1.31 -3.21
N PHE A 440 -1.37 -1.79 -2.55
CA PHE A 440 -0.30 -2.56 -3.18
C PHE A 440 -0.81 -3.91 -3.69
N ASN A 441 -1.60 -4.63 -2.88
CA ASN A 441 -2.16 -5.90 -3.31
C ASN A 441 -3.20 -5.70 -4.42
N SER A 442 -4.01 -4.64 -4.40
CA SER A 442 -4.96 -4.34 -5.48
C SER A 442 -4.25 -4.23 -6.83
N MET A 443 -3.10 -3.54 -6.87
CA MET A 443 -2.29 -3.42 -8.09
C MET A 443 -1.60 -4.74 -8.46
N ARG A 444 -1.01 -5.46 -7.49
CA ARG A 444 -0.40 -6.78 -7.72
C ARG A 444 -1.42 -7.79 -8.23
N ASN A 445 -2.59 -7.86 -7.60
CA ASN A 445 -3.69 -8.74 -7.99
C ASN A 445 -4.14 -8.44 -9.42
N TRP A 446 -4.22 -7.16 -9.78
CA TRP A 446 -4.54 -6.74 -11.14
C TRP A 446 -3.50 -7.28 -12.15
N VAL A 447 -2.20 -7.13 -11.87
CA VAL A 447 -1.13 -7.67 -12.74
C VAL A 447 -1.19 -9.19 -12.83
N LEU A 448 -1.38 -9.90 -11.71
CA LEU A 448 -1.44 -11.37 -11.72
C LEU A 448 -2.65 -11.88 -12.50
N VAL A 449 -3.82 -11.25 -12.33
CA VAL A 449 -5.04 -11.63 -13.04
C VAL A 449 -4.94 -11.34 -14.54
N TYR A 450 -4.63 -10.11 -14.92
CA TYR A 450 -4.71 -9.69 -16.33
C TYR A 450 -3.42 -9.93 -17.12
N GLY A 451 -2.27 -9.98 -16.44
CA GLY A 451 -0.97 -10.20 -17.05
C GLY A 451 -0.46 -11.63 -16.97
N ILE A 452 -1.00 -12.48 -16.07
CA ILE A 452 -0.55 -13.88 -15.95
C ILE A 452 -1.69 -14.88 -16.10
N ILE A 453 -2.67 -14.88 -15.19
CA ILE A 453 -3.74 -15.88 -15.14
C ILE A 453 -4.51 -15.87 -16.47
N ARG A 454 -5.02 -14.71 -16.88
CA ARG A 454 -5.81 -14.60 -18.10
C ARG A 454 -5.04 -15.00 -19.38
N PRO A 455 -3.84 -14.48 -19.65
CA PRO A 455 -3.14 -14.83 -20.89
C PRO A 455 -2.58 -16.26 -20.92
N TYR A 456 -2.11 -16.79 -19.78
CA TYR A 456 -1.32 -18.03 -19.77
C TYR A 456 -1.99 -19.23 -19.11
N PHE A 457 -2.92 -19.03 -18.16
CA PHE A 457 -3.52 -20.11 -17.39
C PHE A 457 -4.98 -20.38 -17.78
N ASP A 458 -5.78 -19.32 -17.90
CA ASP A 458 -7.21 -19.41 -18.19
C ASP A 458 -7.70 -18.14 -18.91
N LYS A 459 -7.82 -18.24 -20.24
CA LYS A 459 -8.23 -17.12 -21.11
C LYS A 459 -9.64 -16.61 -20.83
N GLU A 460 -10.48 -17.46 -20.26
CA GLU A 460 -11.87 -17.16 -19.94
C GLU A 460 -12.02 -16.64 -18.50
N PHE A 461 -10.94 -16.65 -17.71
CA PHE A 461 -10.96 -16.15 -16.34
C PHE A 461 -11.37 -14.68 -16.29
N TYR A 462 -12.51 -14.44 -15.64
CA TYR A 462 -13.03 -13.11 -15.39
C TYR A 462 -13.22 -12.86 -13.90
N LEU A 463 -12.46 -11.92 -13.35
CA LEU A 463 -12.44 -11.67 -11.90
C LEU A 463 -13.81 -11.34 -11.32
N LYS A 464 -14.68 -10.64 -12.06
CA LYS A 464 -16.05 -10.35 -11.57
C LYS A 464 -16.88 -11.62 -11.43
N GLU A 465 -16.75 -12.55 -12.37
CA GLU A 465 -17.44 -13.85 -12.33
C GLU A 465 -16.91 -14.71 -11.19
N PHE A 466 -15.59 -14.71 -11.00
CA PHE A 466 -14.98 -15.36 -9.84
C PHE A 466 -15.51 -14.79 -8.51
N ILE A 467 -15.58 -13.46 -8.35
CA ILE A 467 -16.11 -12.83 -7.12
C ILE A 467 -17.57 -13.23 -6.89
N ARG A 468 -18.39 -13.28 -7.95
CA ARG A 468 -19.78 -13.73 -7.88
C ARG A 468 -19.88 -15.19 -7.41
N GLY A 469 -19.07 -16.08 -7.99
CA GLY A 469 -18.99 -17.48 -7.56
C GLY A 469 -18.50 -17.62 -6.12
N ALA A 470 -17.49 -16.84 -5.73
CA ALA A 470 -16.91 -16.86 -4.39
C ALA A 470 -17.91 -16.44 -3.30
N ARG A 471 -18.80 -15.47 -3.57
CA ARG A 471 -19.89 -15.10 -2.64
C ARG A 471 -20.83 -16.27 -2.38
N LYS A 472 -21.26 -16.97 -3.44
CA LYS A 472 -22.13 -18.14 -3.34
C LYS A 472 -21.46 -19.30 -2.61
N ALA A 473 -20.20 -19.58 -2.97
CA ALA A 473 -19.42 -20.62 -2.32
C ALA A 473 -19.25 -20.35 -0.81
N MET A 474 -18.97 -19.09 -0.44
CA MET A 474 -18.88 -18.66 0.95
C MET A 474 -20.20 -18.90 1.71
N GLN A 475 -21.35 -18.53 1.15
CA GLN A 475 -22.66 -18.84 1.74
C GLN A 475 -22.84 -20.36 1.94
N VAL A 476 -22.63 -21.17 0.90
CA VAL A 476 -22.82 -22.62 0.96
C VAL A 476 -21.93 -23.27 2.02
N VAL A 477 -20.63 -22.93 2.03
CA VAL A 477 -19.67 -23.45 3.02
C VAL A 477 -20.03 -22.99 4.43
N SER A 478 -20.44 -21.73 4.60
CA SER A 478 -20.82 -21.18 5.90
C SER A 478 -22.02 -21.91 6.53
N VAL A 479 -23.05 -22.24 5.72
CA VAL A 479 -24.24 -23.00 6.15
C VAL A 479 -23.85 -24.42 6.54
N LYS A 480 -23.00 -25.08 5.75
CA LYS A 480 -22.52 -26.44 6.05
C LYS A 480 -21.69 -26.50 7.33
N LEU A 481 -20.82 -25.51 7.56
CA LEU A 481 -20.05 -25.39 8.80
C LEU A 481 -20.96 -25.19 10.02
N MET A 482 -22.00 -24.35 9.89
CA MET A 482 -23.01 -24.17 10.94
C MET A 482 -23.70 -25.48 11.31
N HIS A 483 -24.08 -26.29 10.32
CA HIS A 483 -24.67 -27.61 10.52
C HIS A 483 -23.67 -28.72 10.89
N SER A 484 -22.37 -28.44 10.87
CA SER A 484 -21.32 -29.46 11.02
C SER A 484 -21.40 -30.59 9.96
N ASP A 485 -21.92 -30.27 8.77
CA ASP A 485 -21.99 -31.15 7.60
C ASP A 485 -20.62 -31.22 6.90
N PHE A 486 -19.67 -31.94 7.51
CA PHE A 486 -18.33 -32.11 6.95
C PHE A 486 -18.34 -32.96 5.68
N SER A 487 -19.28 -33.91 5.56
CA SER A 487 -19.47 -34.72 4.34
C SER A 487 -19.80 -33.86 3.13
N GLY A 488 -20.68 -32.88 3.29
CA GLY A 488 -21.06 -31.97 2.22
C GLY A 488 -20.03 -30.90 1.90
N LEU A 489 -18.95 -30.79 2.69
CA LEU A 489 -17.81 -29.90 2.40
C LEU A 489 -16.74 -30.60 1.55
N ASN A 490 -16.81 -31.92 1.37
CA ASN A 490 -15.92 -32.65 0.48
C ASN A 490 -15.96 -32.04 -0.92
N ASN A 491 -14.79 -31.84 -1.54
CA ASN A 491 -14.60 -31.18 -2.83
C ASN A 491 -14.98 -29.67 -2.87
N LEU A 492 -15.51 -29.09 -1.80
CA LEU A 492 -15.68 -27.63 -1.67
C LEU A 492 -14.54 -27.00 -0.88
N VAL A 493 -14.01 -27.74 0.09
CA VAL A 493 -12.90 -27.37 0.97
C VAL A 493 -11.82 -28.45 0.83
N THR A 494 -10.55 -28.05 0.79
CA THR A 494 -9.42 -28.99 0.72
C THR A 494 -9.33 -29.86 1.97
N ASP A 495 -8.82 -31.08 1.84
CA ASP A 495 -8.71 -32.05 2.95
C ASP A 495 -7.92 -31.50 4.14
N GLU A 496 -6.85 -30.74 3.89
CA GLU A 496 -6.04 -30.11 4.93
C GLU A 496 -6.84 -29.09 5.74
N ALA A 497 -7.62 -28.26 5.05
CA ALA A 497 -8.48 -27.27 5.68
C ALA A 497 -9.64 -27.94 6.44
N LEU A 498 -10.19 -29.05 5.92
CA LEU A 498 -11.19 -29.83 6.65
C LEU A 498 -10.63 -30.47 7.92
N ALA A 499 -9.40 -30.97 7.89
CA ALA A 499 -8.72 -31.53 9.05
C ALA A 499 -8.51 -30.49 10.16
N GLU A 500 -8.26 -29.23 9.79
CA GLU A 500 -8.13 -28.11 10.73
C GLU A 500 -9.50 -27.62 11.25
N LEU A 501 -10.50 -27.46 10.37
CA LEU A 501 -11.82 -26.95 10.72
C LEU A 501 -12.61 -27.90 11.62
N LYS A 502 -12.60 -29.21 11.32
CA LYS A 502 -13.41 -30.22 12.01
C LYS A 502 -13.31 -30.18 13.55
N PRO A 503 -12.10 -30.23 14.17
CA PRO A 503 -11.99 -30.18 15.62
C PRO A 503 -12.38 -28.83 16.22
N VAL A 504 -12.23 -27.72 15.49
CA VAL A 504 -12.61 -26.39 15.98
C VAL A 504 -14.14 -26.24 15.96
N ILE A 505 -14.78 -26.57 14.84
CA ILE A 505 -16.23 -26.48 14.66
C ILE A 505 -16.97 -27.37 15.66
N GLN A 506 -16.46 -28.58 15.94
CA GLN A 506 -17.06 -29.48 16.93
C GLN A 506 -17.00 -28.96 18.37
N LYS A 507 -16.06 -28.05 18.68
CA LYS A 507 -15.93 -27.42 20.01
C LYS A 507 -16.80 -26.17 20.17
N LEU A 508 -17.36 -25.63 19.08
CA LEU A 508 -18.19 -24.43 19.14
C LEU A 508 -19.54 -24.71 19.82
N SER A 509 -19.96 -23.78 20.68
CA SER A 509 -21.33 -23.78 21.19
C SER A 509 -22.36 -23.65 20.06
N VAL A 510 -23.61 -24.03 20.31
CA VAL A 510 -24.71 -23.87 19.34
C VAL A 510 -24.84 -22.41 18.90
N SER A 511 -24.71 -21.46 19.83
CA SER A 511 -24.74 -20.03 19.54
C SER A 511 -23.58 -19.61 18.63
N GLN A 512 -22.37 -20.06 18.90
CA GLN A 512 -21.20 -19.76 18.05
C GLN A 512 -21.30 -20.41 16.66
N ARG A 513 -21.83 -21.62 16.55
CA ARG A 513 -22.06 -22.27 15.24
C ARG A 513 -23.09 -21.52 14.41
N ARG A 514 -24.20 -21.07 15.03
CA ARG A 514 -25.17 -20.19 14.36
C ARG A 514 -24.54 -18.89 13.87
N GLN A 515 -23.50 -18.40 14.56
CA GLN A 515 -22.76 -17.23 14.10
C GLN A 515 -21.85 -17.48 12.88
N LEU A 516 -21.76 -18.70 12.36
CA LEU A 516 -21.00 -18.96 11.12
C LEU A 516 -21.84 -18.74 9.87
N GLU A 517 -23.17 -18.82 9.97
CA GLU A 517 -24.04 -18.68 8.81
C GLU A 517 -23.94 -17.27 8.21
N VAL A 518 -23.78 -17.24 6.88
CA VAL A 518 -23.75 -16.01 6.08
C VAL A 518 -24.66 -16.15 4.88
N GLN A 519 -25.52 -15.16 4.67
CA GLN A 519 -26.31 -15.01 3.46
C GLN A 519 -25.60 -14.08 2.46
N GLU A 520 -25.66 -14.39 1.16
CA GLU A 520 -25.06 -13.57 0.10
C GLU A 520 -25.63 -12.15 0.08
N SER A 521 -26.92 -12.01 0.38
CA SER A 521 -27.64 -10.73 0.49
C SER A 521 -27.08 -9.81 1.59
N ASP A 522 -26.45 -10.40 2.60
CA ASP A 522 -25.91 -9.68 3.76
C ASP A 522 -24.50 -9.13 3.55
N VAL A 523 -23.86 -9.46 2.41
CA VAL A 523 -22.53 -8.96 2.08
C VAL A 523 -22.62 -7.55 1.47
N TYR A 524 -22.16 -6.55 2.24
CA TYR A 524 -22.16 -5.14 1.82
C TYR A 524 -20.84 -4.69 1.15
N LEU A 525 -19.73 -5.40 1.40
CA LEU A 525 -18.44 -5.12 0.78
C LEU A 525 -17.68 -6.42 0.53
N THR A 526 -17.14 -6.58 -0.68
CA THR A 526 -16.28 -7.71 -1.02
C THR A 526 -15.13 -7.24 -1.92
N PHE A 527 -13.95 -7.84 -1.74
CA PHE A 527 -12.81 -7.60 -2.61
C PHE A 527 -11.81 -8.78 -2.55
N PRO A 528 -11.06 -9.03 -3.63
CA PRO A 528 -9.91 -9.91 -3.61
C PRO A 528 -8.75 -9.21 -2.88
N TYR A 529 -8.36 -9.75 -1.74
CA TYR A 529 -7.25 -9.21 -0.97
C TYR A 529 -5.90 -9.60 -1.55
N GLN A 530 -5.72 -10.86 -1.95
CA GLN A 530 -4.44 -11.35 -2.47
C GLN A 530 -4.68 -12.41 -3.54
N VAL A 531 -3.94 -12.30 -4.65
CA VAL A 531 -3.80 -13.33 -5.66
C VAL A 531 -2.38 -13.88 -5.57
N GLY A 532 -2.24 -15.19 -5.52
CA GLY A 532 -0.98 -15.92 -5.47
C GLY A 532 -0.87 -16.88 -6.64
N ILE A 533 0.35 -17.10 -7.11
CA ILE A 533 0.67 -18.16 -8.08
C ILE A 533 1.82 -18.95 -7.48
N MET A 534 1.67 -20.27 -7.41
CA MET A 534 2.66 -21.19 -6.87
C MET A 534 3.13 -22.13 -7.98
N PHE A 535 4.44 -22.38 -8.02
CA PHE A 535 5.08 -23.34 -8.90
C PHE A 535 5.76 -24.41 -8.06
N ASP A 536 5.64 -25.68 -8.46
CA ASP A 536 6.46 -26.74 -7.87
C ASP A 536 7.85 -26.71 -8.53
N GLU A 537 8.84 -26.13 -7.85
CA GLU A 537 10.24 -26.14 -8.28
C GLU A 537 10.96 -27.46 -7.93
N SER A 538 10.33 -28.34 -7.15
CA SER A 538 10.94 -29.56 -6.59
C SER A 538 10.93 -30.76 -7.53
N SER A 539 10.28 -30.66 -8.68
CA SER A 539 10.08 -31.80 -9.57
C SER A 539 10.97 -31.68 -10.81
N GLY A 540 12.03 -32.49 -10.89
CA GLY A 540 12.73 -32.83 -12.14
C GLY A 540 11.84 -33.60 -13.15
N ARG A 541 10.52 -33.37 -13.12
CA ARG A 541 9.51 -33.97 -14.00
C ARG A 541 9.22 -33.01 -15.15
N LYS A 542 8.91 -33.56 -16.32
CA LYS A 542 8.55 -32.80 -17.53
C LYS A 542 7.30 -31.90 -17.38
N ILE A 543 6.51 -32.06 -16.32
CA ILE A 543 5.25 -31.32 -16.09
C ILE A 543 5.41 -30.47 -14.84
N GLN A 544 5.49 -29.15 -15.02
CA GLN A 544 5.56 -28.17 -13.95
C GLN A 544 4.15 -27.96 -13.36
N LYS A 545 3.95 -28.32 -12.09
CA LYS A 545 2.68 -28.08 -11.42
C LYS A 545 2.49 -26.61 -11.09
N ARG A 546 1.26 -26.11 -11.22
CA ARG A 546 0.92 -24.69 -11.08
C ARG A 546 -0.38 -24.54 -10.32
N TRP A 547 -0.39 -23.69 -9.30
CA TRP A 547 -1.61 -23.36 -8.57
C TRP A 547 -1.82 -21.86 -8.54
N VAL A 548 -3.09 -21.46 -8.57
CA VAL A 548 -3.50 -20.08 -8.30
C VAL A 548 -4.28 -20.07 -7.00
N GLU A 549 -3.96 -19.13 -6.14
CA GLU A 549 -4.73 -18.84 -4.94
C GLU A 549 -5.36 -17.45 -5.02
N ILE A 550 -6.60 -17.31 -4.56
CA ILE A 550 -7.27 -16.02 -4.43
C ILE A 550 -7.89 -15.92 -3.04
N THR A 551 -7.34 -15.05 -2.20
CA THR A 551 -7.91 -14.71 -0.88
C THR A 551 -8.95 -13.61 -1.05
N MET A 552 -10.20 -13.94 -0.76
CA MET A 552 -11.34 -13.05 -0.74
C MET A 552 -11.65 -12.58 0.69
N VAL A 553 -12.03 -11.30 0.79
CA VAL A 553 -12.55 -10.71 2.02
C VAL A 553 -14.00 -10.32 1.79
N PHE A 554 -14.87 -10.73 2.70
CA PHE A 554 -16.30 -10.38 2.70
C PHE A 554 -16.62 -9.67 4.00
N HIS A 555 -17.29 -8.53 3.90
CA HIS A 555 -17.90 -7.87 5.05
C HIS A 555 -19.39 -8.09 5.03
N ILE A 556 -19.90 -8.55 6.16
CA ILE A 556 -21.27 -8.98 6.35
C ILE A 556 -21.92 -8.07 7.38
N LEU A 557 -23.13 -7.62 7.08
CA LEU A 557 -24.02 -7.01 8.06
C LEU A 557 -25.25 -7.91 8.16
N ARG A 558 -25.44 -8.58 9.30
CA ARG A 558 -26.62 -9.42 9.49
C ARG A 558 -27.89 -8.61 9.49
N GLY A 559 -28.90 -9.11 8.79
CA GLY A 559 -30.18 -8.43 8.67
C GLY A 559 -30.17 -7.32 7.61
N LEU A 560 -29.11 -7.24 6.79
CA LEU A 560 -28.94 -6.19 5.78
C LEU A 560 -30.03 -6.28 4.70
N HIS A 561 -30.46 -7.50 4.37
CA HIS A 561 -31.54 -7.68 3.41
C HIS A 561 -32.84 -7.03 3.90
N GLU A 562 -33.23 -7.28 5.14
CA GLU A 562 -34.44 -6.75 5.76
C GLU A 562 -34.36 -5.23 5.94
N ILE A 563 -33.19 -4.70 6.34
CA ILE A 563 -32.95 -3.25 6.44
C ILE A 563 -33.09 -2.56 5.07
N ARG A 564 -32.65 -3.22 3.98
CA ARG A 564 -32.82 -2.68 2.62
C ARG A 564 -34.27 -2.72 2.16
N GLU A 565 -35.01 -3.76 2.52
CA GLU A 565 -36.43 -3.89 2.17
C GLU A 565 -37.32 -2.91 2.95
N SER A 566 -36.94 -2.55 4.18
CA SER A 566 -37.66 -1.54 4.97
C SER A 566 -37.40 -0.10 4.50
N GLY A 567 -36.47 0.12 3.56
CA GLY A 567 -36.12 1.43 3.03
C GLY A 567 -35.22 2.27 3.94
N GLU A 568 -34.63 1.67 4.98
CA GLU A 568 -33.71 2.37 5.89
C GLU A 568 -32.33 2.58 5.23
N GLU A 569 -31.83 3.83 5.29
CA GLU A 569 -30.48 4.15 4.84
C GLU A 569 -29.44 3.71 5.89
N ILE A 570 -28.51 2.85 5.48
CA ILE A 570 -27.46 2.35 6.37
C ILE A 570 -26.36 3.40 6.52
N PRO A 571 -26.03 3.82 7.77
CA PRO A 571 -24.98 4.80 8.00
C PRO A 571 -23.62 4.29 7.51
N TRP A 572 -22.89 5.14 6.78
CA TRP A 572 -21.52 4.83 6.31
C TRP A 572 -20.54 4.46 7.44
N ASN A 573 -20.83 4.84 8.69
CA ASN A 573 -20.03 4.54 9.88
C ASN A 573 -20.62 3.39 10.74
N MET A 574 -21.53 2.56 10.19
CA MET A 574 -22.22 1.50 10.94
C MET A 574 -21.29 0.61 11.77
N GLY A 575 -20.10 0.26 11.29
CA GLY A 575 -19.14 -0.59 12.01
C GLY A 575 -18.61 0.01 13.33
N THR A 576 -18.90 1.29 13.60
CA THR A 576 -18.54 2.00 14.85
C THR A 576 -19.73 2.21 15.79
N MET A 577 -20.96 1.98 15.32
CA MET A 577 -22.18 2.23 16.08
C MET A 577 -22.55 1.01 16.94
N PRO A 578 -22.77 1.16 18.26
CA PRO A 578 -23.04 0.04 19.15
C PRO A 578 -24.17 -0.88 18.67
N GLU A 579 -25.25 -0.32 18.09
CA GLU A 579 -26.39 -1.12 17.60
C GLU A 579 -26.08 -2.06 16.41
N TYR A 580 -24.98 -1.83 15.69
CA TYR A 580 -24.54 -2.64 14.55
C TYR A 580 -23.27 -3.45 14.83
N GLN A 581 -22.51 -3.13 15.88
CA GLN A 581 -21.23 -3.78 16.19
C GLN A 581 -21.35 -5.31 16.31
N ASP A 582 -22.43 -5.81 16.92
CA ASP A 582 -22.69 -7.25 17.04
C ASP A 582 -23.23 -7.91 15.77
N LYS A 583 -23.64 -7.12 14.78
CA LYS A 583 -24.19 -7.58 13.51
C LYS A 583 -23.15 -7.61 12.39
N VAL A 584 -21.97 -7.00 12.60
CA VAL A 584 -20.90 -6.93 11.59
C VAL A 584 -19.92 -8.09 11.75
N PHE A 585 -19.70 -8.82 10.66
CA PHE A 585 -18.74 -9.91 10.58
C PHE A 585 -17.81 -9.72 9.38
N VAL A 586 -16.61 -10.28 9.48
CA VAL A 586 -15.68 -10.37 8.36
C VAL A 586 -15.34 -11.83 8.13
N CYS A 587 -15.44 -12.24 6.87
CA CYS A 587 -15.07 -13.57 6.42
C CYS A 587 -13.85 -13.49 5.50
N ASN A 588 -12.87 -14.36 5.73
CA ASN A 588 -11.71 -14.53 4.86
C ASN A 588 -11.73 -15.94 4.29
N TYR A 589 -11.82 -16.04 2.97
CA TYR A 589 -11.83 -17.32 2.27
C TYR A 589 -10.72 -17.30 1.23
N ARG A 590 -9.84 -18.30 1.24
CA ARG A 590 -8.85 -18.48 0.17
C ARG A 590 -9.27 -19.63 -0.71
N PHE A 591 -9.42 -19.33 -1.99
CA PHE A 591 -9.73 -20.28 -3.04
C PHE A 591 -8.42 -20.70 -3.69
N ILE A 592 -8.27 -21.97 -4.03
CA ILE A 592 -7.13 -22.53 -4.74
C ILE A 592 -7.63 -23.37 -5.92
N LYS A 593 -6.92 -23.31 -7.04
CA LYS A 593 -7.15 -24.16 -8.22
C LYS A 593 -5.82 -24.54 -8.86
N GLU A 594 -5.72 -25.79 -9.33
CA GLU A 594 -4.58 -26.29 -10.08
C GLU A 594 -4.76 -26.00 -11.58
N PHE A 595 -3.71 -25.47 -12.22
CA PHE A 595 -3.66 -25.13 -13.65
C PHE A 595 -2.54 -25.92 -14.37
N THR A 596 -2.20 -27.09 -13.84
CA THR A 596 -1.19 -27.97 -14.43
C THR A 596 -1.69 -28.51 -15.78
N SER A 597 -0.85 -28.42 -16.82
CA SER A 597 -1.22 -28.86 -18.17
C SER A 597 -1.65 -30.34 -18.20
N GLY A 598 -2.85 -30.60 -18.75
CA GLY A 598 -3.42 -31.95 -18.82
C GLY A 598 -4.16 -32.40 -17.56
N HIS A 599 -4.31 -31.53 -16.56
CA HIS A 599 -5.12 -31.78 -15.37
C HIS A 599 -6.25 -30.75 -15.28
N GLU A 600 -7.49 -31.22 -15.21
CA GLU A 600 -8.66 -30.38 -14.98
C GLU A 600 -9.03 -30.44 -13.49
N SER A 601 -9.11 -29.27 -12.84
CA SER A 601 -9.52 -29.15 -11.45
C SER A 601 -10.50 -28.00 -11.27
N ASP A 602 -11.31 -28.08 -10.22
CA ASP A 602 -12.19 -27.00 -9.79
C ASP A 602 -11.53 -26.07 -8.76
N TRP A 603 -12.19 -24.94 -8.50
CA TRP A 603 -11.82 -24.08 -7.38
C TRP A 603 -12.31 -24.67 -6.07
N THR A 604 -11.38 -24.92 -5.14
CA THR A 604 -11.68 -25.38 -3.78
C THR A 604 -11.21 -24.35 -2.75
N ILE A 605 -11.75 -24.37 -1.54
CA ILE A 605 -11.38 -23.45 -0.47
C ILE A 605 -10.33 -24.10 0.43
N ASN A 606 -9.19 -23.44 0.66
CA ASN A 606 -8.14 -23.92 1.55
C ASN A 606 -7.91 -23.03 2.79
N VAL A 607 -8.70 -21.97 2.95
CA VAL A 607 -8.76 -21.16 4.18
C VAL A 607 -10.20 -20.72 4.39
N VAL A 608 -10.70 -20.86 5.62
CA VAL A 608 -11.98 -20.32 6.08
C VAL A 608 -11.79 -19.66 7.44
N ASN A 609 -12.01 -18.36 7.53
CA ASN A 609 -12.02 -17.61 8.78
C ASN A 609 -13.24 -16.70 8.86
N HIS A 610 -13.84 -16.64 10.06
CA HIS A 610 -14.97 -15.81 10.41
C HIS A 610 -14.64 -15.13 11.72
N PHE A 611 -14.77 -13.81 11.79
CA PHE A 611 -14.45 -13.06 12.99
C PHE A 611 -15.24 -11.75 13.06
N LYS A 612 -15.44 -11.26 14.27
CA LYS A 612 -15.93 -9.90 14.48
C LYS A 612 -14.77 -8.91 14.35
N PRO A 613 -14.94 -7.77 13.66
CA PRO A 613 -13.93 -6.72 13.63
C PRO A 613 -13.49 -6.27 15.02
N LEU A 614 -14.42 -6.20 15.98
CA LEU A 614 -14.15 -5.76 17.34
C LEU A 614 -13.20 -6.72 18.09
N ASP A 615 -13.35 -8.03 17.90
CA ASP A 615 -12.49 -9.05 18.50
C ASP A 615 -11.03 -8.84 18.04
N LEU A 616 -10.82 -8.62 16.73
CA LEU A 616 -9.50 -8.35 16.17
C LEU A 616 -8.94 -6.99 16.65
N ILE A 617 -9.76 -5.95 16.73
CA ILE A 617 -9.33 -4.63 17.22
C ILE A 617 -8.93 -4.69 18.69
N ASN A 618 -9.69 -5.40 19.53
CA ASN A 618 -9.40 -5.55 20.95
C ASN A 618 -8.08 -6.30 21.18
N GLU A 619 -7.79 -7.31 20.37
CA GLU A 619 -6.47 -7.96 20.39
C GLU A 619 -5.35 -7.03 19.97
N MET A 620 -5.54 -6.25 18.88
CA MET A 620 -4.54 -5.30 18.41
C MET A 620 -4.25 -4.16 19.41
N LYS A 621 -5.18 -3.87 20.34
CA LYS A 621 -4.98 -2.90 21.42
C LYS A 621 -4.24 -3.47 22.64
N ARG A 622 -4.20 -4.79 22.78
CA ARG A 622 -3.55 -5.51 23.90
C ARG A 622 -2.08 -5.83 23.61
N VAL A 623 -1.68 -5.78 22.34
CA VAL A 623 -0.31 -5.94 21.84
C VAL A 623 0.32 -4.55 21.67
#